data_AF-A0A9R0D9A3-F1
#
_entry.id   AF-A0A9R0D9A3-F1
#
_cell.length_a   1.000
_cell.length_b   1.000
_cell.length_c   1.000
_cell.angle_alpha   90.00
_cell.angle_beta   90.00
_cell.angle_gamma   90.00
#
_symmetry.space_group_name_H-M   'P 1'
#
loop_
_entity.id
_entity.type
_entity.pdbx_description
1 polymer ?
#
loop_
_entity_poly.entity_id
_entity_poly.type
_entity_poly.pdbx_seq_one_letter_code
_entity_poly.pdbx_strand_id
1 'polypeptide(L)'
;MKIAVEGCAHGELEKIYECIETIQRREDIKIDLLICCGDFQAVRNHEDLRAMAVPQKYQHMCSFHKYYSGEKRAPILTIFIGGNHEASNYLQELPYGGWVAPNIYYLGRAGVVKFGDLRIGGMSGIYKGQDYGQGHWECLPYNQSSLRTVYHVRSLEVFRLNQLKEKVNVMLSHDWPRGITDYGNTEKLLHFKTFLREDIESGQLGSVPAMKLLQSLKPEYWFAAHLHCQYAAIVKHEDSETKFLALDKCLPKRRHLQILDIPSEYDGDMCLKYDAEWLAILRSTNHLLGVKNVNQHMPGPGGNERYDFTPTEAEKEKVRSLLGSLLITEDSFVRTAAPFNPNAPKITPQEPLLNPQTVELCEKLGIDDPVQVVMARSGRKMRQPCVEAKEMRQPRVEATEMRRPSDEATEMRGPSVEANEQKIESQNFESAPKPVLQTPIKSSKMSLCLPPPVTPCGNENSSPTSTPETSTPANNCDSLIYECRTPMSEGKKKLFKRRNMSIYNVSEDGSSSAETSVLDEDSPSSKYTRVGSLSLD
;
A
#
# COMPACT_ATOMS: atom_id res chain seq x y z
N MET A 1 7.58 1.24 19.29
CA MET A 1 7.39 0.02 18.48
C MET A 1 8.57 -0.16 17.53
N LYS A 2 8.79 -1.37 17.02
CA LYS A 2 9.75 -1.60 15.91
C LYS A 2 9.01 -1.99 14.64
N ILE A 3 9.26 -1.29 13.54
CA ILE A 3 8.66 -1.59 12.24
C ILE A 3 9.74 -2.10 11.27
N ALA A 4 9.40 -3.08 10.45
CA ALA A 4 10.18 -3.47 9.29
C ALA A 4 9.57 -2.85 8.02
N VAL A 5 10.40 -2.30 7.15
CA VAL A 5 10.01 -1.76 5.85
C VAL A 5 10.68 -2.59 4.77
N GLU A 6 9.89 -3.09 3.82
CA GLU A 6 10.33 -3.86 2.65
C GLU A 6 10.07 -3.04 1.37
N GLY A 7 11.00 -3.13 0.42
CA GLY A 7 10.87 -2.56 -0.92
C GLY A 7 9.90 -3.35 -1.82
N CYS A 8 10.39 -3.90 -2.93
CA CYS A 8 9.57 -4.75 -3.81
C CYS A 8 9.63 -6.22 -3.37
N ALA A 9 8.52 -6.78 -2.92
CA ALA A 9 8.48 -8.15 -2.39
C ALA A 9 8.51 -9.24 -3.49
N HIS A 10 7.95 -8.98 -4.67
CA HIS A 10 7.78 -9.93 -5.79
C HIS A 10 7.20 -11.31 -5.41
N GLY A 11 6.31 -11.35 -4.41
CA GLY A 11 5.70 -12.58 -3.90
C GLY A 11 6.63 -13.48 -3.08
N GLU A 12 7.85 -13.03 -2.77
CA GLU A 12 8.88 -13.77 -1.99
C GLU A 12 8.64 -13.69 -0.47
N LEU A 13 7.36 -13.69 -0.05
CA LEU A 13 6.94 -13.47 1.34
C LEU A 13 7.56 -14.45 2.34
N GLU A 14 7.70 -15.72 1.96
CA GLU A 14 8.43 -16.70 2.80
C GLU A 14 9.86 -16.22 3.14
N LYS A 15 10.61 -15.71 2.16
CA LYS A 15 11.98 -15.20 2.38
C LYS A 15 12.00 -13.92 3.22
N ILE A 16 11.00 -13.06 3.06
CA ILE A 16 10.87 -11.81 3.83
C ILE A 16 10.60 -12.15 5.31
N TYR A 17 9.64 -13.03 5.59
CA TYR A 17 9.34 -13.47 6.95
C TYR A 17 10.50 -14.27 7.58
N GLU A 18 11.17 -15.16 6.83
CA GLU A 18 12.38 -15.86 7.29
C GLU A 18 13.53 -14.89 7.63
N CYS A 19 13.70 -13.82 6.84
CA CYS A 19 14.68 -12.77 7.11
C CYS A 19 14.34 -12.03 8.41
N ILE A 20 13.09 -11.60 8.57
CA ILE A 20 12.61 -10.91 9.76
C ILE A 20 12.76 -11.79 11.01
N GLU A 21 12.31 -13.06 10.95
CA GLU A 21 12.45 -14.01 12.06
C GLU A 21 13.92 -14.25 12.42
N THR A 22 14.81 -14.35 11.43
CA THR A 22 16.25 -14.47 11.65
C THR A 22 16.84 -13.26 12.36
N ILE A 23 16.39 -12.04 12.02
CA ILE A 23 16.85 -10.81 12.69
C ILE A 23 16.29 -10.73 14.12
N GLN A 24 15.01 -11.02 14.33
CA GLN A 24 14.40 -11.07 15.67
C GLN A 24 15.15 -12.04 16.60
N ARG A 25 15.43 -13.27 16.13
CA ARG A 25 16.18 -14.29 16.89
C ARG A 25 17.65 -13.93 17.14
N ARG A 26 18.27 -13.15 16.25
CA ARG A 26 19.70 -12.83 16.32
C ARG A 26 19.98 -11.61 17.21
N GLU A 27 19.15 -10.58 17.11
CA GLU A 27 19.34 -9.30 17.80
C GLU A 27 18.47 -9.20 19.07
N ASP A 28 17.72 -10.25 19.42
CA ASP A 28 16.77 -10.34 20.55
C ASP A 28 15.74 -9.21 20.56
N ILE A 29 15.12 -8.97 19.39
CA ILE A 29 14.10 -7.94 19.20
C ILE A 29 12.77 -8.53 18.73
N LYS A 30 11.67 -7.86 19.09
CA LYS A 30 10.36 -8.05 18.47
C LYS A 30 10.12 -6.96 17.42
N ILE A 31 9.57 -7.35 16.28
CA ILE A 31 9.10 -6.46 15.22
C ILE A 31 7.57 -6.54 15.21
N ASP A 32 6.93 -5.38 15.38
CA ASP A 32 5.48 -5.28 15.63
C ASP A 32 4.68 -5.19 14.33
N LEU A 33 5.27 -4.62 13.28
CA LEU A 33 4.64 -4.35 11.98
C LEU A 33 5.64 -4.54 10.83
N LEU A 34 5.18 -5.11 9.72
CA LEU A 34 5.83 -5.09 8.41
C LEU A 34 5.07 -4.17 7.46
N ILE A 35 5.77 -3.28 6.77
CA ILE A 35 5.24 -2.43 5.71
C ILE A 35 5.92 -2.78 4.39
N CYS A 36 5.16 -3.18 3.35
CA CYS A 36 5.69 -3.44 2.01
C CYS A 36 5.30 -2.33 1.03
N CYS A 37 6.29 -1.76 0.34
CA CYS A 37 6.11 -0.61 -0.54
C CYS A 37 5.70 -0.99 -1.99
N GLY A 38 5.00 -2.11 -2.18
CA GLY A 38 4.46 -2.57 -3.47
C GLY A 38 5.26 -3.64 -4.20
N ASP A 39 4.80 -3.97 -5.41
CA ASP A 39 5.13 -5.21 -6.13
C ASP A 39 4.96 -6.43 -5.20
N PHE A 40 3.86 -6.47 -4.45
CA PHE A 40 3.59 -7.48 -3.42
C PHE A 40 3.28 -8.84 -4.05
N GLN A 41 2.61 -8.85 -5.20
CA GLN A 41 2.16 -10.04 -5.93
C GLN A 41 1.22 -10.92 -5.10
N ALA A 42 0.07 -10.35 -4.70
CA ALA A 42 -1.03 -11.04 -4.00
C ALA A 42 -1.77 -12.10 -4.86
N VAL A 43 -1.05 -13.05 -5.47
CA VAL A 43 -1.57 -14.03 -6.43
C VAL A 43 -2.20 -15.23 -5.72
N ARG A 44 -3.52 -15.37 -5.76
CA ARG A 44 -4.26 -16.49 -5.13
C ARG A 44 -4.18 -17.78 -5.95
N ASN A 45 -4.23 -17.67 -7.28
CA ASN A 45 -4.33 -18.81 -8.20
C ASN A 45 -3.87 -18.47 -9.65
N HIS A 46 -4.10 -19.40 -10.59
CA HIS A 46 -3.74 -19.24 -12.00
C HIS A 46 -4.48 -18.10 -12.75
N GLU A 47 -5.70 -17.73 -12.34
CA GLU A 47 -6.45 -16.65 -12.98
C GLU A 47 -5.81 -15.29 -12.64
N ASP A 48 -5.44 -15.09 -11.36
CA ASP A 48 -4.72 -13.89 -10.91
C ASP A 48 -3.38 -13.71 -11.65
N LEU A 49 -2.62 -14.79 -11.93
CA LEU A 49 -1.41 -14.70 -12.76
C LEU A 49 -1.68 -14.15 -14.16
N ARG A 50 -2.84 -14.48 -14.76
CA ARG A 50 -3.24 -13.96 -16.08
C ARG A 50 -3.66 -12.49 -16.03
N ALA A 51 -4.06 -12.00 -14.87
CA ALA A 51 -4.39 -10.60 -14.60
C ALA A 51 -3.17 -9.74 -14.21
N MET A 52 -1.96 -10.30 -14.15
CA MET A 52 -0.71 -9.56 -13.92
C MET A 52 -0.12 -8.97 -15.21
N ALA A 53 0.35 -7.72 -15.16
CA ALA A 53 1.14 -7.09 -16.23
C ALA A 53 2.61 -7.57 -16.30
N VAL A 54 2.82 -8.88 -16.21
CA VAL A 54 4.13 -9.54 -16.31
C VAL A 54 4.16 -10.41 -17.57
N PRO A 55 5.22 -10.36 -18.41
CA PRO A 55 5.35 -11.27 -19.55
C PRO A 55 5.26 -12.72 -19.11
N GLN A 56 4.43 -13.54 -19.79
CA GLN A 56 4.05 -14.90 -19.35
C GLN A 56 5.23 -15.80 -18.91
N LYS A 57 6.40 -15.67 -19.53
CA LYS A 57 7.63 -16.42 -19.18
C LYS A 57 8.23 -16.09 -17.80
N TYR A 58 7.78 -15.01 -17.16
CA TYR A 58 8.20 -14.54 -15.84
C TYR A 58 7.04 -14.57 -14.82
N GLN A 59 5.86 -15.07 -15.20
CA GLN A 59 4.73 -15.27 -14.28
C GLN A 59 5.02 -16.49 -13.42
N HIS A 60 5.13 -16.28 -12.11
CA HIS A 60 5.39 -17.30 -11.11
C HIS A 60 4.40 -17.13 -9.95
N MET A 61 3.85 -18.24 -9.43
CA MET A 61 2.91 -18.22 -8.29
C MET A 61 3.53 -17.69 -7.00
N CYS A 62 4.86 -17.75 -6.89
CA CYS A 62 5.63 -17.41 -5.69
C CYS A 62 5.01 -18.05 -4.42
N SER A 63 4.80 -17.29 -3.34
CA SER A 63 4.35 -17.84 -2.05
C SER A 63 3.01 -17.34 -1.51
N PHE A 64 2.43 -16.26 -2.07
CA PHE A 64 1.22 -15.64 -1.49
C PHE A 64 0.02 -16.60 -1.39
N HIS A 65 -0.16 -17.47 -2.38
CA HIS A 65 -1.27 -18.43 -2.41
C HIS A 65 -1.36 -19.33 -1.15
N LYS A 66 -0.24 -19.56 -0.45
CA LYS A 66 -0.17 -20.34 0.80
C LYS A 66 -0.78 -19.59 1.99
N TYR A 67 -0.57 -18.27 2.03
CA TYR A 67 -1.16 -17.39 3.04
C TYR A 67 -2.66 -17.22 2.77
N TYR A 68 -3.04 -17.10 1.49
CA TYR A 68 -4.43 -17.05 1.08
C TYR A 68 -5.21 -18.35 1.37
N SER A 69 -4.59 -19.51 1.16
CA SER A 69 -5.23 -20.82 1.38
C SER A 69 -5.34 -21.20 2.87
N GLY A 70 -4.54 -20.59 3.73
CA GLY A 70 -4.37 -21.00 5.14
C GLY A 70 -3.30 -22.09 5.37
N GLU A 71 -2.54 -22.48 4.34
CA GLU A 71 -1.35 -23.34 4.49
C GLU A 71 -0.27 -22.67 5.36
N LYS A 72 -0.16 -21.34 5.28
CA LYS A 72 0.67 -20.50 6.14
C LYS A 72 -0.14 -19.33 6.70
N ARG A 73 0.31 -18.76 7.82
CA ARG A 73 -0.15 -17.47 8.35
C ARG A 73 1.03 -16.51 8.41
N ALA A 74 0.82 -15.22 8.14
CA ALA A 74 1.87 -14.23 8.29
C ALA A 74 2.21 -14.07 9.79
N PRO A 75 3.49 -14.17 10.19
CA PRO A 75 3.89 -14.17 11.61
C PRO A 75 3.77 -12.78 12.26
N ILE A 76 3.79 -11.72 11.46
CA ILE A 76 3.73 -10.32 11.89
C ILE A 76 2.70 -9.61 11.00
N LEU A 77 1.97 -8.65 11.57
CA LEU A 77 1.01 -7.85 10.81
C LEU A 77 1.71 -7.21 9.61
N THR A 78 1.17 -7.44 8.42
CA THR A 78 1.78 -6.96 7.17
C THR A 78 0.83 -6.00 6.48
N ILE A 79 1.19 -4.72 6.37
CA ILE A 79 0.47 -3.71 5.59
C ILE A 79 1.20 -3.51 4.26
N PHE A 80 0.48 -3.41 3.15
CA PHE A 80 1.08 -3.10 1.85
C PHE A 80 0.22 -2.19 0.97
N ILE A 81 0.90 -1.43 0.11
CA ILE A 81 0.34 -0.79 -1.09
C ILE A 81 0.66 -1.63 -2.32
N GLY A 82 -0.06 -1.45 -3.43
CA GLY A 82 0.24 -2.13 -4.69
C GLY A 82 1.35 -1.44 -5.48
N GLY A 83 2.13 -2.21 -6.25
CA GLY A 83 3.05 -1.70 -7.26
C GLY A 83 2.51 -1.83 -8.68
N ASN A 84 3.39 -2.17 -9.63
CA ASN A 84 3.03 -2.41 -11.04
C ASN A 84 3.03 -3.90 -11.42
N HIS A 85 3.54 -4.78 -10.57
CA HIS A 85 3.45 -6.23 -10.70
C HIS A 85 2.51 -6.79 -9.64
N GLU A 86 1.20 -6.68 -9.89
CA GLU A 86 0.18 -7.12 -8.95
C GLU A 86 -0.85 -8.04 -9.60
N ALA A 87 -1.50 -8.86 -8.76
CA ALA A 87 -2.78 -9.49 -9.07
C ALA A 87 -3.87 -8.40 -9.10
N SER A 88 -3.83 -7.55 -10.12
CA SER A 88 -4.62 -6.32 -10.18
C SER A 88 -6.13 -6.57 -10.11
N ASN A 89 -6.59 -7.71 -10.62
CA ASN A 89 -7.97 -8.16 -10.44
C ASN A 89 -8.34 -8.40 -8.97
N TYR A 90 -7.46 -8.97 -8.14
CA TYR A 90 -7.73 -9.18 -6.71
C TYR A 90 -7.67 -7.87 -5.94
N LEU A 91 -6.67 -7.02 -6.21
CA LEU A 91 -6.59 -5.70 -5.55
C LEU A 91 -7.76 -4.78 -5.94
N GLN A 92 -8.33 -4.95 -7.14
CA GLN A 92 -9.58 -4.28 -7.54
C GLN A 92 -10.80 -4.72 -6.72
N GLU A 93 -10.79 -5.90 -6.09
CA GLU A 93 -11.88 -6.33 -5.18
C GLU A 93 -11.86 -5.56 -3.84
N LEU A 94 -10.77 -4.84 -3.54
CA LEU A 94 -10.50 -4.12 -2.29
C LEU A 94 -10.04 -2.67 -2.56
N PRO A 95 -10.81 -1.84 -3.30
CA PRO A 95 -10.39 -0.50 -3.73
C PRO A 95 -10.13 0.45 -2.55
N TYR A 96 -10.80 0.22 -1.42
CA TYR A 96 -10.68 0.99 -0.17
C TYR A 96 -9.80 0.30 0.89
N GLY A 97 -9.14 -0.80 0.52
CA GLY A 97 -8.34 -1.64 1.42
C GLY A 97 -9.14 -2.77 2.08
N GLY A 98 -8.43 -3.69 2.72
CA GLY A 98 -8.98 -4.88 3.36
C GLY A 98 -7.96 -6.00 3.53
N TRP A 99 -8.32 -7.04 4.27
CA TRP A 99 -7.50 -8.24 4.40
C TRP A 99 -7.47 -9.00 3.08
N VAL A 100 -6.26 -9.28 2.59
CA VAL A 100 -6.04 -10.16 1.43
C VAL A 100 -5.71 -11.59 1.84
N ALA A 101 -5.26 -11.77 3.08
CA ALA A 101 -4.99 -13.05 3.74
C ALA A 101 -4.93 -12.82 5.26
N PRO A 102 -4.99 -13.87 6.10
CA PRO A 102 -4.80 -13.78 7.53
C PRO A 102 -3.51 -13.01 7.90
N ASN A 103 -3.67 -11.92 8.67
CA ASN A 103 -2.62 -11.00 9.12
C ASN A 103 -1.90 -10.20 7.99
N ILE A 104 -2.49 -10.12 6.78
CA ILE A 104 -1.99 -9.33 5.65
C ILE A 104 -3.07 -8.37 5.12
N TYR A 105 -2.85 -7.07 5.29
CA TYR A 105 -3.79 -6.00 4.97
C TYR A 105 -3.33 -5.16 3.77
N TYR A 106 -4.18 -5.05 2.75
CA TYR A 106 -4.00 -4.14 1.62
C TYR A 106 -4.56 -2.76 1.95
N LEU A 107 -3.80 -1.69 1.68
CA LEU A 107 -4.21 -0.31 1.98
C LEU A 107 -5.23 0.27 0.98
N GLY A 108 -5.54 -0.43 -0.12
CA GLY A 108 -6.42 0.06 -1.18
C GLY A 108 -5.71 0.86 -2.26
N ARG A 109 -6.46 1.40 -3.22
CA ARG A 109 -5.93 2.28 -4.28
C ARG A 109 -5.22 3.50 -3.68
N ALA A 110 -5.83 4.06 -2.64
CA ALA A 110 -5.17 4.82 -1.60
C ALA A 110 -5.91 4.59 -0.28
N GLY A 111 -5.24 4.82 0.84
CA GLY A 111 -5.84 4.64 2.16
C GLY A 111 -5.05 5.32 3.26
N VAL A 112 -5.71 5.54 4.40
CA VAL A 112 -5.07 5.88 5.68
C VAL A 112 -5.65 4.97 6.76
N VAL A 113 -4.75 4.39 7.57
CA VAL A 113 -5.07 3.55 8.73
C VAL A 113 -4.23 4.01 9.92
N LYS A 114 -4.60 3.57 11.13
CA LYS A 114 -3.77 3.69 12.33
C LYS A 114 -3.35 2.30 12.80
N PHE A 115 -2.10 2.16 13.24
CA PHE A 115 -1.60 0.97 13.94
C PHE A 115 -1.09 1.43 15.31
N GLY A 116 -1.80 1.05 16.37
CA GLY A 116 -1.70 1.80 17.63
C GLY A 116 -2.15 3.25 17.39
N ASP A 117 -1.25 4.20 17.66
CA ASP A 117 -1.43 5.63 17.34
C ASP A 117 -0.60 6.09 16.14
N LEU A 118 0.20 5.21 15.51
CA LEU A 118 0.95 5.51 14.29
C LEU A 118 0.00 5.64 13.09
N ARG A 119 -0.10 6.84 12.49
CA ARG A 119 -0.92 7.10 11.31
C ARG A 119 -0.15 6.81 10.02
N ILE A 120 -0.63 5.84 9.25
CA ILE A 120 -0.01 5.34 8.02
C ILE A 120 -0.94 5.64 6.83
N GLY A 121 -0.50 6.53 5.95
CA GLY A 121 -1.13 6.81 4.67
C GLY A 121 -0.38 6.15 3.50
N GLY A 122 -1.04 5.95 2.37
CA GLY A 122 -0.36 5.47 1.18
C GLY A 122 -1.21 5.51 -0.08
N MET A 123 -0.53 5.45 -1.23
CA MET A 123 -1.14 5.30 -2.55
C MET A 123 -0.48 4.14 -3.32
N SER A 124 -1.33 3.30 -3.91
CA SER A 124 -0.92 2.17 -4.72
C SER A 124 -0.67 2.58 -6.17
N GLY A 125 0.27 1.89 -6.82
CA GLY A 125 0.50 2.00 -8.25
C GLY A 125 1.68 2.89 -8.63
N ILE A 126 1.79 3.16 -9.94
CA ILE A 126 2.80 4.07 -10.51
C ILE A 126 2.16 5.21 -11.29
N TYR A 127 2.82 6.35 -11.37
CA TYR A 127 2.35 7.53 -12.09
C TYR A 127 2.59 7.41 -13.60
N LYS A 128 1.52 7.65 -14.39
CA LYS A 128 1.59 7.92 -15.84
C LYS A 128 0.67 9.09 -16.17
N GLY A 129 1.23 10.17 -16.71
CA GLY A 129 0.52 11.44 -16.90
C GLY A 129 -0.73 11.35 -17.77
N GLN A 130 -0.70 10.54 -18.83
CA GLN A 130 -1.82 10.31 -19.74
C GLN A 130 -3.04 9.63 -19.07
N ASP A 131 -2.79 8.83 -18.02
CA ASP A 131 -3.81 8.05 -17.32
C ASP A 131 -4.25 8.71 -16.01
N TYR A 132 -3.38 9.56 -15.43
CA TYR A 132 -3.62 10.24 -14.16
C TYR A 132 -4.94 11.02 -14.12
N GLY A 133 -5.31 11.68 -15.21
CA GLY A 133 -6.56 12.44 -15.31
C GLY A 133 -7.82 11.57 -15.46
N GLN A 134 -7.72 10.28 -15.78
CA GLN A 134 -8.87 9.45 -16.17
C GLN A 134 -9.75 9.02 -14.96
N GLY A 135 -10.86 8.36 -15.25
CA GLY A 135 -11.58 7.54 -14.28
C GLY A 135 -10.95 6.16 -14.06
N HIS A 136 -11.52 5.39 -13.13
CA HIS A 136 -11.25 3.95 -12.98
C HIS A 136 -12.23 3.17 -13.88
N TRP A 137 -11.82 2.86 -15.11
CA TRP A 137 -12.67 2.22 -16.12
C TRP A 137 -12.29 0.77 -16.40
N GLU A 138 -11.14 0.33 -15.89
CA GLU A 138 -10.58 -0.99 -16.11
C GLU A 138 -11.40 -2.06 -15.38
N CYS A 139 -11.72 -3.13 -16.10
CA CYS A 139 -12.43 -4.29 -15.55
C CYS A 139 -12.08 -5.53 -16.38
N LEU A 140 -12.22 -6.71 -15.77
CA LEU A 140 -12.05 -8.00 -16.44
C LEU A 140 -13.11 -8.19 -17.56
N PRO A 141 -12.77 -8.88 -18.67
CA PRO A 141 -11.44 -9.37 -19.02
C PRO A 141 -10.54 -8.24 -19.53
N TYR A 142 -9.29 -8.19 -19.05
CA TYR A 142 -8.35 -7.13 -19.46
C TYR A 142 -7.83 -7.31 -20.89
N ASN A 143 -7.77 -6.20 -21.63
CA ASN A 143 -6.91 -6.04 -22.79
C ASN A 143 -5.51 -5.52 -22.39
N GLN A 144 -4.56 -5.49 -23.33
CA GLN A 144 -3.15 -5.08 -23.11
C GLN A 144 -2.96 -3.67 -22.53
N SER A 145 -3.89 -2.74 -22.77
CA SER A 145 -3.90 -1.40 -22.19
C SER A 145 -4.43 -1.44 -20.75
N SER A 146 -5.65 -1.95 -20.55
CA SER A 146 -6.28 -2.05 -19.22
C SER A 146 -5.48 -2.87 -18.21
N LEU A 147 -4.75 -3.90 -18.67
CA LEU A 147 -3.84 -4.70 -17.84
C LEU A 147 -2.73 -3.84 -17.21
N ARG A 148 -2.36 -2.73 -17.86
CA ARG A 148 -1.37 -1.76 -17.38
C ARG A 148 -2.01 -0.58 -16.65
N THR A 149 -3.05 0.03 -17.23
CA THR A 149 -3.63 1.25 -16.66
C THR A 149 -4.33 1.01 -15.32
N VAL A 150 -4.77 -0.22 -15.02
CA VAL A 150 -5.44 -0.59 -13.75
C VAL A 150 -4.63 -0.23 -12.48
N TYR A 151 -3.29 -0.32 -12.56
CA TYR A 151 -2.38 0.03 -11.46
C TYR A 151 -1.74 1.43 -11.64
N HIS A 152 -2.13 2.21 -12.64
CA HIS A 152 -1.67 3.60 -12.73
C HIS A 152 -2.40 4.46 -11.69
N VAL A 153 -1.71 5.39 -11.03
CA VAL A 153 -2.30 6.35 -10.07
C VAL A 153 -3.33 7.23 -10.79
N ARG A 154 -4.44 7.61 -10.12
CA ARG A 154 -5.43 8.59 -10.62
C ARG A 154 -5.47 9.85 -9.74
N SER A 155 -6.00 10.93 -10.32
CA SER A 155 -6.15 12.22 -9.67
C SER A 155 -7.10 12.21 -8.47
N LEU A 156 -8.09 11.32 -8.47
CA LEU A 156 -9.09 11.18 -7.40
C LEU A 156 -8.47 10.79 -6.05
N GLU A 157 -7.67 9.72 -6.02
CA GLU A 157 -7.00 9.25 -4.80
C GLU A 157 -6.02 10.29 -4.25
N VAL A 158 -5.26 10.95 -5.14
CA VAL A 158 -4.33 12.02 -4.76
C VAL A 158 -5.06 13.26 -4.26
N PHE A 159 -6.18 13.62 -4.88
CA PHE A 159 -7.04 14.70 -4.41
C PHE A 159 -7.57 14.42 -3.01
N ARG A 160 -8.07 13.19 -2.75
CA ARG A 160 -8.55 12.74 -1.44
C ARG A 160 -7.46 12.79 -0.37
N LEU A 161 -6.27 12.25 -0.65
CA LEU A 161 -5.13 12.32 0.26
C LEU A 161 -4.72 13.76 0.58
N ASN A 162 -4.83 14.68 -0.39
CA ASN A 162 -4.54 16.10 -0.21
C ASN A 162 -5.62 16.87 0.60
N GLN A 163 -6.70 16.22 1.07
CA GLN A 163 -7.70 16.81 1.98
C GLN A 163 -7.37 16.60 3.47
N LEU A 164 -6.40 15.73 3.78
CA LEU A 164 -6.00 15.42 5.16
C LEU A 164 -5.39 16.68 5.84
N LYS A 165 -5.73 16.90 7.11
CA LYS A 165 -5.15 17.96 7.96
C LYS A 165 -4.52 17.40 9.23
N GLU A 166 -5.01 16.29 9.76
CA GLU A 166 -4.32 15.59 10.84
C GLU A 166 -2.94 15.09 10.35
N LYS A 167 -1.91 15.14 11.20
CA LYS A 167 -0.54 14.73 10.84
C LYS A 167 -0.52 13.27 10.38
N VAL A 168 0.05 13.01 9.20
CA VAL A 168 0.36 11.65 8.72
C VAL A 168 1.81 11.34 9.10
N ASN A 169 2.06 10.29 9.89
CA ASN A 169 3.42 9.99 10.35
C ASN A 169 4.24 9.28 9.25
N VAL A 170 3.62 8.30 8.59
CA VAL A 170 4.22 7.49 7.53
C VAL A 170 3.39 7.63 6.25
N MET A 171 4.02 7.97 5.13
CA MET A 171 3.40 7.97 3.81
C MET A 171 4.09 6.98 2.86
N LEU A 172 3.30 6.23 2.09
CA LEU A 172 3.79 5.19 1.17
C LEU A 172 3.47 5.52 -0.30
N SER A 173 4.42 5.29 -1.19
CA SER A 173 4.21 5.22 -2.64
C SER A 173 5.09 4.14 -3.27
N HIS A 174 4.68 3.50 -4.36
CA HIS A 174 5.54 2.49 -4.98
C HIS A 174 6.71 3.15 -5.72
N ASP A 175 6.40 4.08 -6.62
CA ASP A 175 7.38 4.94 -7.26
C ASP A 175 7.80 6.11 -6.34
N TRP A 176 8.94 6.72 -6.67
CA TRP A 176 9.55 7.76 -5.83
C TRP A 176 8.89 9.12 -6.07
N PRO A 177 8.83 10.02 -5.08
CA PRO A 177 8.53 11.43 -5.30
C PRO A 177 9.46 12.03 -6.37
N ARG A 178 8.89 12.68 -7.39
CA ARG A 178 9.69 13.26 -8.48
C ARG A 178 10.65 14.34 -7.97
N GLY A 179 11.93 14.21 -8.28
CA GLY A 179 12.99 15.11 -7.77
C GLY A 179 13.47 14.79 -6.34
N ILE A 180 13.07 13.68 -5.72
CA ILE A 180 13.57 13.29 -4.39
C ILE A 180 15.10 13.09 -4.33
N THR A 181 15.72 12.89 -5.50
CA THR A 181 17.16 12.79 -5.68
C THR A 181 17.90 14.05 -5.22
N ASP A 182 17.26 15.22 -5.33
CA ASP A 182 17.90 16.50 -5.01
C ASP A 182 18.11 16.69 -3.50
N TYR A 183 17.53 15.79 -2.70
CA TYR A 183 17.54 15.77 -1.23
C TYR A 183 18.43 14.66 -0.64
N GLY A 184 19.20 13.95 -1.48
CA GLY A 184 20.10 12.87 -1.07
C GLY A 184 21.39 12.82 -1.88
N ASN A 185 22.11 11.69 -1.82
CA ASN A 185 23.40 11.56 -2.52
C ASN A 185 23.21 11.02 -3.95
N THR A 186 22.89 11.93 -4.88
CA THR A 186 22.66 11.62 -6.31
C THR A 186 23.91 11.08 -7.01
N GLU A 187 25.11 11.59 -6.72
CA GLU A 187 26.34 11.06 -7.33
C GLU A 187 26.56 9.58 -6.96
N LYS A 188 26.28 9.21 -5.70
CA LYS A 188 26.32 7.80 -5.28
C LYS A 188 25.26 6.97 -6.00
N LEU A 189 24.05 7.48 -6.20
CA LEU A 189 23.00 6.81 -6.98
C LEU A 189 23.44 6.56 -8.43
N LEU A 190 23.91 7.62 -9.10
CA LEU A 190 24.33 7.58 -10.49
C LEU A 190 25.56 6.70 -10.71
N HIS A 191 26.44 6.54 -9.71
CA HIS A 191 27.57 5.61 -9.81
C HIS A 191 27.13 4.14 -10.03
N PHE A 192 26.02 3.69 -9.43
CA PHE A 192 25.52 2.32 -9.61
C PHE A 192 24.26 2.21 -10.49
N LYS A 193 23.62 3.33 -10.82
CA LYS A 193 22.44 3.46 -11.72
C LYS A 193 22.67 4.57 -12.76
N THR A 194 23.75 4.46 -13.53
CA THR A 194 24.15 5.49 -14.52
C THR A 194 23.03 5.86 -15.50
N PHE A 195 22.16 4.92 -15.85
CA PHE A 195 21.02 5.14 -16.76
C PHE A 195 19.92 6.06 -16.18
N LEU A 196 19.86 6.29 -14.87
CA LEU A 196 18.91 7.24 -14.28
C LEU A 196 19.33 8.71 -14.49
N ARG A 197 20.53 8.96 -15.04
CA ARG A 197 21.06 10.32 -15.24
C ARG A 197 20.13 11.19 -16.07
N GLU A 198 19.72 10.69 -17.23
CA GLU A 198 18.85 11.42 -18.17
C GLU A 198 17.46 11.68 -17.56
N ASP A 199 16.85 10.68 -16.90
CA ASP A 199 15.57 10.84 -16.21
C ASP A 199 15.62 11.87 -15.06
N ILE A 200 16.76 11.97 -14.36
CA ILE A 200 16.97 12.93 -13.27
C ILE A 200 17.21 14.34 -13.84
N GLU A 201 18.16 14.48 -14.78
CA GLU A 201 18.53 15.76 -15.39
C GLU A 201 17.37 16.38 -16.19
N SER A 202 16.49 15.56 -16.78
CA SER A 202 15.26 16.00 -17.45
C SER A 202 14.03 16.17 -16.54
N GLY A 203 14.16 15.87 -15.23
CA GLY A 203 13.05 15.98 -14.28
C GLY A 203 11.88 15.02 -14.54
N GLN A 204 12.16 13.86 -15.14
CA GLN A 204 11.18 12.80 -15.44
C GLN A 204 11.17 11.67 -14.40
N LEU A 205 12.25 11.47 -13.62
CA LEU A 205 12.34 10.38 -12.66
C LEU A 205 11.33 10.57 -11.50
N GLY A 206 10.31 9.73 -11.48
CA GLY A 206 9.36 9.59 -10.37
C GLY A 206 8.02 10.28 -10.55
N SER A 207 7.24 10.26 -9.49
CA SER A 207 5.83 10.63 -9.45
C SER A 207 5.61 12.08 -9.04
N VAL A 208 4.99 12.84 -9.94
CA VAL A 208 4.52 14.20 -9.71
C VAL A 208 3.54 14.27 -8.53
N PRO A 209 2.48 13.44 -8.45
CA PRO A 209 1.56 13.48 -7.31
C PRO A 209 2.22 13.05 -5.99
N ALA A 210 3.20 12.13 -6.01
CA ALA A 210 3.95 11.78 -4.81
C ALA A 210 4.69 12.99 -4.22
N MET A 211 5.39 13.77 -5.05
CA MET A 211 6.08 14.98 -4.55
C MET A 211 5.08 16.05 -4.06
N LYS A 212 3.94 16.23 -4.74
CA LYS A 212 2.87 17.13 -4.26
C LYS A 212 2.35 16.72 -2.88
N LEU A 213 2.11 15.43 -2.65
CA LEU A 213 1.67 14.90 -1.36
C LEU A 213 2.76 15.00 -0.29
N LEU A 214 4.03 14.79 -0.64
CA LEU A 214 5.17 14.96 0.28
C LEU A 214 5.26 16.40 0.78
N GLN A 215 5.12 17.38 -0.11
CA GLN A 215 5.18 18.81 0.23
C GLN A 215 3.95 19.30 1.01
N SER A 216 2.77 18.74 0.78
CA SER A 216 1.53 19.16 1.45
C SER A 216 1.29 18.47 2.79
N LEU A 217 1.53 17.16 2.88
CA LEU A 217 1.31 16.38 4.10
C LEU A 217 2.49 16.39 5.07
N LYS A 218 3.70 16.72 4.58
CA LYS A 218 4.95 16.84 5.37
C LYS A 218 5.14 15.69 6.38
N PRO A 219 5.04 14.40 5.97
CA PRO A 219 5.10 13.27 6.90
C PRO A 219 6.50 13.10 7.51
N GLU A 220 6.63 12.47 8.67
CA GLU A 220 7.94 12.19 9.27
C GLU A 220 8.75 11.20 8.42
N TYR A 221 8.06 10.21 7.84
CA TYR A 221 8.65 9.17 7.02
C TYR A 221 7.93 9.05 5.68
N TRP A 222 8.71 8.91 4.60
CA TRP A 222 8.19 8.52 3.29
C TRP A 222 8.91 7.26 2.81
N PHE A 223 8.18 6.18 2.56
CA PHE A 223 8.76 4.92 2.09
C PHE A 223 8.36 4.62 0.64
N ALA A 224 9.34 4.16 -0.15
CA ALA A 224 9.13 3.81 -1.56
C ALA A 224 9.98 2.62 -2.04
N ALA A 225 9.74 2.17 -3.27
CA ALA A 225 10.43 1.02 -3.87
C ALA A 225 10.70 1.23 -5.37
N HIS A 226 10.16 0.35 -6.23
CA HIS A 226 10.19 0.37 -7.69
C HIS A 226 11.58 0.32 -8.37
N LEU A 227 12.47 1.29 -8.09
CA LEU A 227 13.75 1.46 -8.80
C LEU A 227 14.81 0.40 -8.48
N HIS A 228 14.54 -0.56 -7.59
CA HIS A 228 15.44 -1.66 -7.20
C HIS A 228 16.83 -1.17 -6.74
N CYS A 229 16.83 -0.29 -5.74
CA CYS A 229 18.01 0.15 -4.99
C CYS A 229 17.63 0.83 -3.67
N GLN A 230 18.51 0.74 -2.66
CA GLN A 230 18.39 1.59 -1.49
C GLN A 230 18.78 3.03 -1.83
N TYR A 231 17.98 3.99 -1.37
CA TYR A 231 18.30 5.41 -1.40
C TYR A 231 17.67 6.10 -0.20
N ALA A 232 18.36 7.08 0.38
CA ALA A 232 17.88 7.84 1.52
C ALA A 232 18.10 9.34 1.27
N ALA A 233 17.11 10.13 1.66
CA ALA A 233 17.08 11.58 1.47
C ALA A 233 16.33 12.26 2.64
N ILE A 234 16.60 13.55 2.85
CA ILE A 234 15.93 14.35 3.88
C ILE A 234 15.35 15.59 3.22
N VAL A 235 14.02 15.62 3.12
CA VAL A 235 13.31 16.81 2.63
C VAL A 235 13.05 17.72 3.81
N LYS A 236 13.66 18.91 3.80
CA LYS A 236 13.43 19.93 4.81
C LYS A 236 12.19 20.74 4.45
N HIS A 237 11.29 20.88 5.42
CA HIS A 237 10.18 21.82 5.42
C HIS A 237 10.52 22.99 6.36
N GLU A 238 9.63 23.97 6.46
CA GLU A 238 9.82 25.15 7.32
C GLU A 238 9.98 24.78 8.80
N ASP A 239 9.11 23.90 9.31
CA ASP A 239 9.03 23.52 10.73
C ASP A 239 9.34 22.03 11.00
N SER A 240 9.71 21.25 9.99
CA SER A 240 9.85 19.78 10.08
C SER A 240 10.74 19.20 8.97
N GLU A 241 11.00 17.90 9.02
CA GLU A 241 11.69 17.15 7.97
C GLU A 241 10.96 15.85 7.65
N THR A 242 10.98 15.44 6.37
CA THR A 242 10.56 14.11 5.92
C THR A 242 11.80 13.27 5.64
N LYS A 243 11.90 12.14 6.34
CA LYS A 243 12.93 11.12 6.11
C LYS A 243 12.45 10.19 5.00
N PHE A 244 12.99 10.36 3.80
CA PHE A 244 12.70 9.49 2.67
C PHE A 244 13.63 8.27 2.68
N LEU A 245 13.04 7.08 2.51
CA LEU A 245 13.76 5.83 2.32
C LEU A 245 13.13 5.04 1.17
N ALA A 246 13.92 4.76 0.14
CA ALA A 246 13.62 3.75 -0.85
C ALA A 246 14.45 2.49 -0.61
N LEU A 247 13.90 1.33 -0.95
CA LEU A 247 14.54 0.03 -0.79
C LEU A 247 14.60 -0.78 -2.09
N ASP A 248 15.54 -1.73 -2.12
CA ASP A 248 15.71 -2.68 -3.22
C ASP A 248 14.63 -3.79 -3.17
N LYS A 249 14.65 -4.71 -4.13
CA LYS A 249 13.77 -5.89 -4.12
C LYS A 249 14.35 -7.08 -3.35
N CYS A 250 13.47 -7.95 -2.84
CA CYS A 250 13.84 -9.17 -2.12
C CYS A 250 14.71 -10.12 -2.96
N LEU A 251 16.02 -9.93 -2.91
CA LEU A 251 17.03 -10.70 -3.62
C LEU A 251 18.30 -10.84 -2.77
N PRO A 252 19.06 -11.95 -2.92
CA PRO A 252 20.27 -12.18 -2.13
C PRO A 252 21.27 -11.03 -2.22
N LYS A 253 21.77 -10.59 -1.05
CA LYS A 253 22.74 -9.50 -0.89
C LYS A 253 22.24 -8.11 -1.35
N ARG A 254 20.91 -7.92 -1.47
CA ARG A 254 20.29 -6.61 -1.68
C ARG A 254 19.80 -6.00 -0.36
N ARG A 255 19.67 -4.67 -0.35
CA ARG A 255 19.15 -3.90 0.78
C ARG A 255 17.65 -3.67 0.56
N HIS A 256 16.89 -4.74 0.77
CA HIS A 256 15.45 -4.79 0.47
C HIS A 256 14.57 -4.57 1.70
N LEU A 257 15.11 -4.91 2.89
CA LEU A 257 14.47 -4.76 4.19
C LEU A 257 15.27 -3.77 5.05
N GLN A 258 14.59 -2.93 5.81
CA GLN A 258 15.19 -2.09 6.86
C GLN A 258 14.27 -2.06 8.09
N ILE A 259 14.85 -2.16 9.28
CA ILE A 259 14.13 -2.03 10.55
C ILE A 259 14.30 -0.61 11.07
N LEU A 260 13.21 -0.03 11.59
CA LEU A 260 13.15 1.30 12.13
C LEU A 260 12.52 1.28 13.52
N ASP A 261 13.18 1.97 14.45
CA ASP A 261 12.66 2.21 15.79
C ASP A 261 11.77 3.44 15.75
N ILE A 262 10.47 3.23 15.99
CA ILE A 262 9.45 4.27 16.00
C ILE A 262 9.21 4.69 17.46
N PRO A 263 9.15 6.00 17.78
CA PRO A 263 8.94 6.50 19.13
C PRO A 263 7.74 5.85 19.83
N SER A 264 7.90 5.53 21.11
CA SER A 264 6.88 4.79 21.89
C SER A 264 5.61 5.58 22.15
N GLU A 265 5.59 6.89 21.87
CA GLU A 265 4.37 7.71 21.84
C GLU A 265 3.35 7.27 20.79
N TYR A 266 3.77 6.49 19.78
CA TYR A 266 2.89 5.95 18.74
C TYR A 266 2.37 4.53 19.03
N ASP A 267 2.78 3.92 20.15
CA ASP A 267 2.53 2.50 20.42
C ASP A 267 1.04 2.17 20.60
N GLY A 268 0.29 3.06 21.26
CA GLY A 268 -1.15 2.92 21.50
C GLY A 268 -1.53 1.53 22.05
N ASP A 269 -2.47 0.89 21.38
CA ASP A 269 -2.92 -0.49 21.64
C ASP A 269 -2.40 -1.53 20.64
N MET A 270 -1.45 -1.16 19.75
CA MET A 270 -0.94 -1.99 18.65
C MET A 270 -2.03 -2.63 17.77
N CYS A 271 -3.22 -2.03 17.70
CA CYS A 271 -4.33 -2.55 16.89
C CYS A 271 -4.46 -1.79 15.57
N LEU A 272 -4.84 -2.50 14.51
CA LEU A 272 -5.13 -1.90 13.20
C LEU A 272 -6.53 -1.25 13.22
N LYS A 273 -6.62 0.03 12.83
CA LYS A 273 -7.85 0.81 12.87
C LYS A 273 -8.05 1.61 11.58
N TYR A 274 -9.30 1.78 11.17
CA TYR A 274 -9.69 2.76 10.17
C TYR A 274 -9.43 4.18 10.68
N ASP A 275 -9.02 5.06 9.77
CA ASP A 275 -8.87 6.48 10.06
C ASP A 275 -10.16 7.26 9.78
N ALA A 276 -10.68 7.96 10.80
CA ALA A 276 -11.98 8.65 10.71
C ALA A 276 -11.97 9.86 9.77
N GLU A 277 -10.85 10.58 9.64
CA GLU A 277 -10.72 11.69 8.69
C GLU A 277 -10.73 11.15 7.25
N TRP A 278 -9.95 10.09 6.99
CA TRP A 278 -9.92 9.44 5.68
C TRP A 278 -11.28 8.87 5.26
N LEU A 279 -11.97 8.14 6.13
CA LEU A 279 -13.31 7.61 5.84
C LEU A 279 -14.34 8.73 5.62
N ALA A 280 -14.21 9.86 6.33
CA ALA A 280 -15.07 11.03 6.10
C ALA A 280 -14.77 11.71 4.75
N ILE A 281 -13.50 11.77 4.33
CA ILE A 281 -13.11 12.23 2.98
C ILE A 281 -13.67 11.29 1.90
N LEU A 282 -13.55 9.96 2.06
CA LEU A 282 -14.12 9.00 1.10
C LEU A 282 -15.62 9.25 0.91
N ARG A 283 -16.34 9.43 2.01
CA ARG A 283 -17.79 9.66 2.03
C ARG A 283 -18.18 11.02 1.43
N SER A 284 -17.48 12.10 1.76
CA SER A 284 -17.78 13.44 1.23
C SER A 284 -17.42 13.59 -0.26
N THR A 285 -16.42 12.85 -0.73
CA THR A 285 -15.93 12.86 -2.12
C THR A 285 -16.43 11.67 -2.97
N ASN A 286 -17.47 10.95 -2.55
CA ASN A 286 -17.98 9.80 -3.31
C ASN A 286 -18.45 10.20 -4.72
N HIS A 287 -19.18 11.32 -4.81
CA HIS A 287 -19.69 11.90 -6.06
C HIS A 287 -18.60 12.30 -7.08
N LEU A 288 -17.33 12.35 -6.69
CA LEU A 288 -16.19 12.61 -7.58
C LEU A 288 -15.65 11.33 -8.26
N LEU A 289 -16.27 10.16 -8.01
CA LEU A 289 -15.86 8.89 -8.61
C LEU A 289 -16.23 8.80 -10.10
N GLY A 290 -15.28 9.14 -10.96
CA GLY A 290 -15.35 8.83 -12.39
C GLY A 290 -14.93 7.40 -12.72
N VAL A 291 -15.74 6.71 -13.54
CA VAL A 291 -15.46 5.36 -14.08
C VAL A 291 -15.45 5.30 -15.62
N LYS A 292 -15.11 6.44 -16.25
CA LYS A 292 -15.00 6.57 -17.71
C LYS A 292 -13.54 6.73 -18.12
N ASN A 293 -13.17 6.22 -19.29
CA ASN A 293 -11.91 6.54 -19.96
C ASN A 293 -11.99 7.93 -20.62
N VAL A 294 -12.09 8.98 -19.79
CA VAL A 294 -12.00 10.39 -20.17
C VAL A 294 -11.35 11.16 -19.03
N ASN A 295 -10.64 12.25 -19.33
CA ASN A 295 -10.06 13.10 -18.31
C ASN A 295 -11.15 13.80 -17.47
N GLN A 296 -11.11 13.56 -16.17
CA GLN A 296 -11.88 14.24 -15.13
C GLN A 296 -10.97 15.22 -14.38
N HIS A 297 -11.46 16.44 -14.16
CA HIS A 297 -10.77 17.45 -13.39
C HIS A 297 -11.32 17.43 -11.97
N MET A 298 -10.43 17.36 -10.98
CA MET A 298 -10.83 17.46 -9.57
C MET A 298 -11.13 18.94 -9.22
N PRO A 299 -12.09 19.22 -8.33
CA PRO A 299 -12.40 20.58 -7.91
C PRO A 299 -11.17 21.35 -7.40
N GLY A 300 -11.17 22.66 -7.58
CA GLY A 300 -10.05 23.53 -7.18
C GLY A 300 -10.48 24.96 -6.88
N PRO A 301 -9.58 25.78 -6.29
CA PRO A 301 -9.90 27.09 -5.71
C PRO A 301 -10.33 28.19 -6.70
N GLY A 302 -10.37 27.90 -8.01
CA GLY A 302 -10.89 28.81 -9.05
C GLY A 302 -12.27 28.41 -9.59
N GLY A 303 -12.91 27.37 -9.05
CA GLY A 303 -14.24 26.91 -9.47
C GLY A 303 -15.37 27.36 -8.53
N ASN A 304 -16.60 27.24 -9.01
CA ASN A 304 -17.82 27.52 -8.22
C ASN A 304 -18.25 26.33 -7.32
N GLU A 305 -17.50 25.22 -7.36
CA GLU A 305 -17.81 23.97 -6.66
C GLU A 305 -16.99 23.84 -5.36
N ARG A 306 -17.48 23.05 -4.39
CA ARG A 306 -16.71 22.72 -3.18
C ARG A 306 -15.42 22.02 -3.59
N TYR A 307 -14.27 22.58 -3.20
CA TYR A 307 -12.95 21.99 -3.45
C TYR A 307 -12.19 21.60 -2.17
N ASP A 308 -12.56 22.15 -1.02
CA ASP A 308 -12.04 21.73 0.28
C ASP A 308 -13.01 20.73 0.92
N PHE A 309 -12.55 19.48 1.03
CA PHE A 309 -13.26 18.36 1.64
C PHE A 309 -12.63 17.93 2.96
N THR A 310 -11.84 18.79 3.60
CA THR A 310 -11.42 18.66 5.00
C THR A 310 -12.65 18.32 5.87
N PRO A 311 -12.66 17.17 6.56
CA PRO A 311 -13.79 16.80 7.41
C PRO A 311 -13.88 17.65 8.67
N THR A 312 -15.09 18.05 9.01
CA THR A 312 -15.44 18.54 10.34
C THR A 312 -15.46 17.41 11.37
N GLU A 313 -15.33 17.74 12.66
CA GLU A 313 -15.48 16.74 13.73
C GLU A 313 -16.84 16.02 13.68
N ALA A 314 -17.90 16.72 13.28
CA ALA A 314 -19.23 16.13 13.10
C ALA A 314 -19.29 15.10 11.95
N GLU A 315 -18.55 15.33 10.85
CA GLU A 315 -18.43 14.36 9.76
C GLU A 315 -17.59 13.13 10.20
N LYS A 316 -16.52 13.33 10.97
CA LYS A 316 -15.71 12.24 11.56
C LYS A 316 -16.52 11.42 12.58
N GLU A 317 -17.31 12.08 13.43
CA GLU A 317 -18.15 11.40 14.42
C GLU A 317 -19.30 10.63 13.76
N LYS A 318 -19.90 11.18 12.70
CA LYS A 318 -20.88 10.45 11.90
C LYS A 318 -20.31 9.14 11.33
N VAL A 319 -19.06 9.15 10.88
CA VAL A 319 -18.36 7.93 10.43
C VAL A 319 -18.17 6.93 11.58
N ARG A 320 -17.73 7.39 12.76
CA ARG A 320 -17.59 6.51 13.96
C ARG A 320 -18.93 5.84 14.30
N SER A 321 -20.01 6.61 14.30
CA SER A 321 -21.36 6.10 14.52
C SER A 321 -21.85 5.10 13.46
N LEU A 322 -21.47 5.28 12.18
CA LEU A 322 -21.88 4.38 11.08
C LEU A 322 -21.14 3.03 11.13
N LEU A 323 -19.86 3.02 11.52
CA LEU A 323 -19.11 1.77 11.65
C LEU A 323 -19.33 1.09 13.01
N GLY A 324 -19.66 1.84 14.07
CA GLY A 324 -19.77 1.38 15.45
C GLY A 324 -18.42 1.14 16.13
N SER A 325 -17.45 0.59 15.40
CA SER A 325 -16.05 0.48 15.80
C SER A 325 -15.13 0.79 14.62
N LEU A 326 -14.02 1.48 14.89
CA LEU A 326 -12.96 1.69 13.88
C LEU A 326 -11.94 0.53 13.85
N LEU A 327 -12.04 -0.45 14.75
CA LEU A 327 -11.12 -1.59 14.79
C LEU A 327 -11.28 -2.46 13.53
N ILE A 328 -10.18 -2.71 12.82
CA ILE A 328 -10.15 -3.59 11.66
C ILE A 328 -9.84 -5.01 12.15
N THR A 329 -10.86 -5.86 12.30
CA THR A 329 -10.68 -7.24 12.76
C THR A 329 -10.42 -8.20 11.59
N GLU A 330 -9.59 -9.22 11.85
CA GLU A 330 -9.22 -10.27 10.89
C GLU A 330 -10.42 -11.18 10.51
N ASP A 331 -11.47 -11.21 11.34
CA ASP A 331 -12.70 -11.98 11.12
C ASP A 331 -13.45 -11.61 9.83
N SER A 332 -13.19 -10.41 9.31
CA SER A 332 -13.75 -9.91 8.04
C SER A 332 -13.09 -10.53 6.79
N PHE A 333 -11.96 -11.25 6.94
CA PHE A 333 -11.32 -11.94 5.82
C PHE A 333 -12.16 -13.13 5.30
N VAL A 334 -12.45 -13.11 4.00
CA VAL A 334 -13.13 -14.20 3.28
C VAL A 334 -12.37 -14.56 2.01
N ARG A 335 -12.20 -15.86 1.75
CA ARG A 335 -11.66 -16.35 0.48
C ARG A 335 -12.70 -16.16 -0.64
N THR A 336 -12.54 -15.11 -1.44
CA THR A 336 -13.42 -14.78 -2.58
C THR A 336 -13.25 -15.70 -3.80
N ALA A 337 -12.10 -16.34 -3.97
CA ALA A 337 -11.74 -17.18 -5.11
C ALA A 337 -11.19 -18.56 -4.65
N ALA A 338 -11.20 -19.53 -5.56
CA ALA A 338 -10.61 -20.84 -5.28
C ALA A 338 -9.09 -20.73 -5.02
N PRO A 339 -8.53 -21.42 -4.01
CA PRO A 339 -7.09 -21.50 -3.80
C PRO A 339 -6.33 -22.08 -5.00
N PHE A 340 -5.02 -21.81 -5.07
CA PHE A 340 -4.16 -22.36 -6.11
C PHE A 340 -4.19 -23.90 -6.15
N ASN A 341 -4.52 -24.45 -7.32
CA ASN A 341 -4.40 -25.87 -7.63
C ASN A 341 -3.46 -26.02 -8.85
N PRO A 342 -2.33 -26.74 -8.73
CA PRO A 342 -1.39 -26.96 -9.83
C PRO A 342 -2.01 -27.61 -11.08
N ASN A 343 -3.05 -28.43 -10.88
CA ASN A 343 -3.74 -29.18 -11.94
C ASN A 343 -4.92 -28.39 -12.56
N ALA A 344 -5.26 -27.21 -12.03
CA ALA A 344 -6.33 -26.40 -12.59
C ALA A 344 -5.96 -25.81 -13.97
N PRO A 345 -6.93 -25.70 -14.90
CA PRO A 345 -6.70 -25.12 -16.21
C PRO A 345 -6.29 -23.64 -16.11
N LYS A 346 -5.38 -23.20 -16.97
CA LYS A 346 -4.82 -21.83 -16.99
C LYS A 346 -5.71 -20.86 -17.77
N ILE A 347 -6.92 -20.65 -17.26
CA ILE A 347 -7.98 -19.82 -17.87
C ILE A 347 -7.69 -18.32 -17.62
N THR A 348 -8.11 -17.46 -18.56
CA THR A 348 -8.11 -16.00 -18.37
C THR A 348 -9.35 -15.59 -17.57
N PRO A 349 -9.23 -14.82 -16.47
CA PRO A 349 -10.40 -14.36 -15.69
C PRO A 349 -11.34 -13.51 -16.54
N GLN A 350 -12.64 -13.78 -16.45
CA GLN A 350 -13.68 -13.15 -17.27
C GLN A 350 -14.48 -12.07 -16.54
N GLU A 351 -14.77 -12.27 -15.25
CA GLU A 351 -15.63 -11.40 -14.46
C GLU A 351 -14.95 -11.06 -13.12
N PRO A 352 -15.05 -9.81 -12.64
CA PRO A 352 -14.61 -9.44 -11.30
C PRO A 352 -15.48 -10.10 -10.23
N LEU A 353 -14.88 -10.38 -9.07
CA LEU A 353 -15.54 -10.96 -7.91
C LEU A 353 -15.99 -9.86 -6.94
N LEU A 354 -17.13 -10.06 -6.28
CA LEU A 354 -17.54 -9.26 -5.11
C LEU A 354 -16.73 -9.68 -3.89
N ASN A 355 -16.23 -8.70 -3.13
CA ASN A 355 -15.61 -8.92 -1.82
C ASN A 355 -16.53 -8.43 -0.70
N PRO A 356 -16.92 -9.29 0.25
CA PRO A 356 -17.78 -8.89 1.38
C PRO A 356 -17.24 -7.69 2.17
N GLN A 357 -15.92 -7.56 2.33
CA GLN A 357 -15.31 -6.43 3.05
C GLN A 357 -15.61 -5.08 2.39
N THR A 358 -15.50 -5.03 1.05
CA THR A 358 -15.79 -3.82 0.26
C THR A 358 -17.29 -3.53 0.26
N VAL A 359 -18.13 -4.55 0.11
CA VAL A 359 -19.59 -4.40 0.15
C VAL A 359 -20.04 -3.82 1.50
N GLU A 360 -19.59 -4.39 2.63
CA GLU A 360 -19.95 -3.93 3.97
C GLU A 360 -19.49 -2.48 4.22
N LEU A 361 -18.27 -2.12 3.80
CA LEU A 361 -17.75 -0.76 3.96
C LEU A 361 -18.52 0.26 3.09
N CYS A 362 -18.82 -0.11 1.84
CA CYS A 362 -19.62 0.71 0.93
C CYS A 362 -21.04 0.95 1.45
N GLU A 363 -21.72 -0.10 1.93
CA GLU A 363 -23.06 -0.02 2.52
C GLU A 363 -23.08 0.84 3.79
N LYS A 364 -22.12 0.64 4.72
CA LYS A 364 -22.03 1.42 5.97
C LYS A 364 -21.75 2.91 5.73
N LEU A 365 -20.89 3.25 4.78
CA LEU A 365 -20.53 4.65 4.51
C LEU A 365 -21.48 5.36 3.54
N GLY A 366 -22.18 4.60 2.69
CA GLY A 366 -22.94 5.12 1.56
C GLY A 366 -22.00 5.61 0.44
N ILE A 367 -21.05 4.77 0.04
CA ILE A 367 -20.10 5.03 -1.05
C ILE A 367 -20.15 3.91 -2.11
N ASP A 368 -19.72 4.20 -3.32
CA ASP A 368 -19.83 3.28 -4.46
C ASP A 368 -18.58 2.42 -4.65
N ASP A 369 -18.72 1.13 -4.97
CA ASP A 369 -17.61 0.31 -5.47
C ASP A 369 -17.32 0.67 -6.96
N PRO A 370 -16.13 1.20 -7.30
CA PRO A 370 -15.78 1.56 -8.67
C PRO A 370 -15.98 0.43 -9.70
N VAL A 371 -15.66 -0.81 -9.33
CA VAL A 371 -15.81 -1.97 -10.24
C VAL A 371 -17.28 -2.31 -10.43
N GLN A 372 -18.09 -2.21 -9.37
CA GLN A 372 -19.53 -2.39 -9.44
C GLN A 372 -20.17 -1.34 -10.35
N VAL A 373 -19.75 -0.07 -10.29
CA VAL A 373 -20.24 0.99 -11.18
C VAL A 373 -19.82 0.75 -12.64
N VAL A 374 -18.58 0.30 -12.91
CA VAL A 374 -18.15 -0.10 -14.27
C VAL A 374 -19.02 -1.24 -14.81
N MET A 375 -19.29 -2.25 -13.99
CA MET A 375 -20.10 -3.42 -14.37
C MET A 375 -21.56 -3.03 -14.64
N ALA A 376 -22.17 -2.24 -13.76
CA ALA A 376 -23.53 -1.72 -13.94
C ALA A 376 -23.67 -0.92 -15.24
N ARG A 377 -22.70 -0.06 -15.56
CA ARG A 377 -22.67 0.74 -16.81
C ARG A 377 -22.54 -0.11 -18.08
N SER A 378 -21.96 -1.31 -17.98
CA SER A 378 -21.81 -2.26 -19.09
C SER A 378 -22.91 -3.32 -19.15
N GLY A 379 -23.92 -3.24 -18.26
CA GLY A 379 -24.99 -4.23 -18.17
C GLY A 379 -24.55 -5.60 -17.62
N ARG A 380 -23.32 -5.69 -17.11
CA ARG A 380 -22.73 -6.91 -16.57
C ARG A 380 -22.92 -6.96 -15.05
N LYS A 381 -22.83 -8.16 -14.47
CA LYS A 381 -22.86 -8.35 -13.01
C LYS A 381 -21.54 -8.91 -12.53
N MET A 382 -21.10 -8.47 -11.35
CA MET A 382 -19.95 -9.06 -10.68
C MET A 382 -20.30 -10.47 -10.20
N ARG A 383 -19.32 -11.37 -10.23
CA ARG A 383 -19.49 -12.75 -9.80
C ARG A 383 -19.50 -12.81 -8.26
N GLN A 384 -20.40 -13.61 -7.69
CA GLN A 384 -20.43 -13.86 -6.25
C GLN A 384 -19.18 -14.67 -5.82
N PRO A 385 -18.60 -14.39 -4.65
CA PRO A 385 -17.43 -15.10 -4.15
C PRO A 385 -17.71 -16.59 -3.98
N CYS A 386 -16.71 -17.43 -4.24
CA CYS A 386 -16.79 -18.86 -3.99
C CYS A 386 -16.58 -19.13 -2.49
N VAL A 387 -17.56 -18.76 -1.67
CA VAL A 387 -17.54 -19.02 -0.23
C VAL A 387 -17.67 -20.53 -0.03
N GLU A 388 -16.55 -21.19 0.25
CA GLU A 388 -16.57 -22.49 0.93
C GLU A 388 -17.34 -22.28 2.23
N ALA A 389 -18.54 -22.86 2.32
CA ALA A 389 -19.35 -22.80 3.52
C ALA A 389 -18.47 -23.29 4.68
N LYS A 390 -18.27 -22.44 5.71
CA LYS A 390 -17.61 -22.86 6.94
C LYS A 390 -18.35 -24.11 7.41
N GLU A 391 -17.69 -25.26 7.38
CA GLU A 391 -18.25 -26.49 7.94
C GLU A 391 -18.58 -26.19 9.40
N MET A 392 -19.86 -25.99 9.70
CA MET A 392 -20.34 -26.04 11.06
C MET A 392 -20.08 -27.46 11.52
N ARG A 393 -18.98 -27.65 12.25
CA ARG A 393 -18.76 -28.84 13.06
C ARG A 393 -19.86 -28.88 14.10
N GLN A 394 -21.01 -29.45 13.72
CA GLN A 394 -22.04 -29.82 14.66
C GLN A 394 -21.39 -30.74 15.68
N PRO A 395 -21.51 -30.47 16.99
CA PRO A 395 -21.00 -31.38 17.99
C PRO A 395 -21.70 -32.72 17.80
N ARG A 396 -20.91 -33.77 17.57
CA ARG A 396 -21.39 -35.13 17.35
C ARG A 396 -21.96 -35.63 18.67
N VAL A 397 -23.26 -35.46 18.87
CA VAL A 397 -23.96 -35.96 20.06
C VAL A 397 -24.00 -37.48 19.96
N GLU A 398 -23.13 -38.17 20.70
CA GLU A 398 -23.20 -39.61 20.84
C GLU A 398 -24.45 -39.95 21.66
N ALA A 399 -25.46 -40.47 20.97
CA ALA A 399 -26.69 -40.95 21.58
C ALA A 399 -26.40 -42.20 22.43
N THR A 400 -26.11 -41.99 23.70
CA THR A 400 -26.03 -43.08 24.69
C THR A 400 -27.42 -43.34 25.24
N GLU A 401 -28.04 -44.46 24.85
CA GLU A 401 -29.30 -44.91 25.45
C GLU A 401 -29.09 -45.21 26.94
N MET A 402 -29.80 -44.49 27.82
CA MET A 402 -30.11 -44.99 29.16
C MET A 402 -31.56 -44.68 29.55
N ARG A 403 -32.17 -45.64 30.24
CA ARG A 403 -33.61 -45.79 30.41
C ARG A 403 -34.18 -44.88 31.50
N ARG A 404 -35.45 -44.48 31.35
CA ARG A 404 -36.29 -43.93 32.43
C ARG A 404 -36.58 -44.99 33.50
N PRO A 405 -36.77 -44.56 34.75
CA PRO A 405 -38.09 -44.57 35.40
C PRO A 405 -38.48 -43.13 35.80
N SER A 406 -39.63 -42.58 35.40
CA SER A 406 -40.99 -42.78 35.95
C SER A 406 -41.21 -42.13 37.33
N ASP A 407 -41.86 -40.96 37.28
CA ASP A 407 -42.91 -40.46 38.17
C ASP A 407 -42.75 -40.52 39.70
N GLU A 408 -42.73 -39.35 40.34
CA GLU A 408 -43.72 -39.03 41.38
C GLU A 408 -43.91 -37.51 41.52
N ALA A 409 -45.11 -37.08 41.93
CA ALA A 409 -45.55 -35.69 41.92
C ALA A 409 -45.67 -35.09 43.32
N THR A 410 -45.47 -33.77 43.46
CA THR A 410 -46.08 -33.00 44.56
C THR A 410 -46.31 -31.55 44.14
N GLU A 411 -47.56 -31.10 44.16
CA GLU A 411 -47.92 -29.67 44.08
C GLU A 411 -47.69 -28.99 45.43
N MET A 412 -47.29 -27.72 45.46
CA MET A 412 -47.66 -26.79 46.55
C MET A 412 -47.88 -25.36 46.03
N ARG A 413 -48.84 -24.68 46.67
CA ARG A 413 -49.34 -23.32 46.34
C ARG A 413 -48.34 -22.19 46.65
N GLY A 414 -48.54 -21.03 46.01
CA GLY A 414 -47.91 -19.74 46.36
C GLY A 414 -48.47 -19.09 47.65
N PRO A 415 -48.29 -17.76 47.89
CA PRO A 415 -48.71 -16.71 46.93
C PRO A 415 -47.80 -15.44 46.87
N SER A 416 -48.36 -14.38 46.23
CA SER A 416 -48.02 -12.93 46.17
C SER A 416 -47.40 -12.27 47.43
N VAL A 417 -46.81 -11.06 47.42
CA VAL A 417 -47.26 -9.76 46.81
C VAL A 417 -46.12 -8.71 46.62
N GLU A 418 -46.38 -7.70 45.78
CA GLU A 418 -46.00 -6.25 45.84
C GLU A 418 -44.73 -5.80 46.61
N ALA A 419 -43.74 -5.17 45.97
CA ALA A 419 -43.69 -3.79 45.43
C ALA A 419 -43.38 -2.70 46.48
N ASN A 420 -42.27 -1.97 46.30
CA ASN A 420 -42.21 -0.54 46.64
C ASN A 420 -41.08 0.18 45.87
N GLU A 421 -41.38 1.36 45.34
CA GLU A 421 -40.37 2.32 44.86
C GLU A 421 -39.83 3.12 46.04
N GLN A 422 -38.59 3.62 45.97
CA GLN A 422 -38.28 4.89 46.63
C GLN A 422 -37.14 5.65 45.96
N LYS A 423 -37.32 6.97 45.93
CA LYS A 423 -36.57 7.99 45.18
C LYS A 423 -36.21 9.10 46.17
N ILE A 424 -34.96 9.58 46.15
CA ILE A 424 -34.42 10.82 46.78
C ILE A 424 -33.02 10.99 46.14
N GLU A 425 -32.77 11.99 45.27
CA GLU A 425 -32.43 13.40 45.57
C GLU A 425 -31.18 13.55 46.46
N SER A 426 -29.97 13.70 45.88
CA SER A 426 -29.38 14.92 45.27
C SER A 426 -28.79 15.92 46.28
N GLN A 427 -27.50 16.26 46.11
CA GLN A 427 -26.92 17.51 46.62
C GLN A 427 -25.71 17.95 45.77
N ASN A 428 -25.70 19.23 45.41
CA ASN A 428 -24.61 19.90 44.67
C ASN A 428 -23.50 20.35 45.63
N PHE A 429 -22.28 20.48 45.12
CA PHE A 429 -21.36 21.53 45.57
C PHE A 429 -20.61 22.11 44.37
N GLU A 430 -20.49 23.44 44.34
CA GLU A 430 -19.94 24.22 43.24
C GLU A 430 -18.70 25.02 43.72
N SER A 431 -18.02 25.64 42.74
CA SER A 431 -17.03 26.72 42.85
C SER A 431 -15.54 26.36 42.80
N ALA A 432 -14.82 27.15 42.01
CA ALA A 432 -13.38 27.16 41.84
C ALA A 432 -12.84 28.57 42.10
N PRO A 433 -11.53 28.72 42.34
CA PRO A 433 -10.83 29.88 41.79
C PRO A 433 -9.44 29.57 41.18
N LYS A 434 -9.01 30.44 40.27
CA LYS A 434 -7.61 30.66 39.81
C LYS A 434 -7.12 32.02 40.42
N PRO A 435 -5.94 32.60 40.10
CA PRO A 435 -4.71 32.09 39.47
C PRO A 435 -3.41 32.44 40.26
N VAL A 436 -2.22 31.96 39.84
CA VAL A 436 -0.92 32.62 40.14
C VAL A 436 0.03 32.52 38.93
N LEU A 437 0.77 33.61 38.66
CA LEU A 437 1.84 33.72 37.66
C LEU A 437 3.21 33.38 38.26
N GLN A 438 4.09 32.71 37.52
CA GLN A 438 5.55 32.93 37.60
C GLN A 438 6.29 32.46 36.34
N THR A 439 7.20 33.31 35.85
CA THR A 439 8.27 33.05 34.86
C THR A 439 9.62 33.30 35.56
N PRO A 440 10.81 33.29 34.92
CA PRO A 440 11.27 32.67 33.66
C PRO A 440 12.57 31.83 33.83
N ILE A 441 12.84 30.81 32.98
CA ILE A 441 14.23 30.32 32.75
C ILE A 441 14.48 30.06 31.26
N LYS A 442 15.64 30.51 30.76
CA LYS A 442 16.14 30.26 29.40
C LYS A 442 16.90 28.93 29.35
N SER A 443 16.74 28.13 28.30
CA SER A 443 17.72 27.08 27.94
C SER A 443 17.93 26.97 26.43
N SER A 444 19.13 27.36 26.00
CA SER A 444 19.90 26.96 24.80
C SER A 444 19.20 26.20 23.66
N LYS A 445 19.28 26.79 22.46
CA LYS A 445 19.28 26.07 21.18
C LYS A 445 20.31 24.92 21.20
N MET A 446 19.92 23.74 20.71
CA MET A 446 20.84 22.71 20.20
C MET A 446 20.27 22.16 18.89
N SER A 447 20.85 22.57 17.78
CA SER A 447 20.54 22.06 16.43
C SER A 447 21.35 20.80 16.17
N LEU A 448 20.69 19.68 15.86
CA LEU A 448 21.38 18.45 15.46
C LEU A 448 21.64 18.45 13.95
N CYS A 449 22.87 18.80 13.57
CA CYS A 449 23.39 18.50 12.24
C CYS A 449 23.79 17.03 12.16
N LEU A 450 23.35 16.33 11.12
CA LEU A 450 23.90 15.02 10.76
C LEU A 450 25.29 15.22 10.14
N PRO A 451 26.33 14.48 10.58
CA PRO A 451 27.67 14.60 10.00
C PRO A 451 27.75 13.94 8.61
N PRO A 452 28.55 14.50 7.68
CA PRO A 452 28.77 13.89 6.36
C PRO A 452 29.61 12.61 6.46
N PRO A 453 29.39 11.62 5.59
CA PRO A 453 30.12 10.35 5.63
C PRO A 453 31.58 10.50 5.16
N VAL A 454 32.52 10.24 6.06
CA VAL A 454 33.95 10.08 5.73
C VAL A 454 34.14 8.76 4.98
N THR A 455 34.83 8.81 3.84
CA THR A 455 35.13 7.62 3.02
C THR A 455 36.64 7.34 3.08
N PRO A 456 37.10 6.18 3.57
CA PRO A 456 38.51 5.82 3.50
C PRO A 456 38.90 5.46 2.07
N CYS A 457 39.78 6.26 1.46
CA CYS A 457 40.48 5.87 0.23
C CYS A 457 41.53 4.80 0.57
N GLY A 458 41.35 3.58 0.08
CA GLY A 458 42.40 2.58 0.04
C GLY A 458 43.22 2.70 -1.24
N ASN A 459 44.49 3.06 -1.13
CA ASN A 459 45.49 2.91 -2.19
C ASN A 459 46.64 2.03 -1.66
N GLU A 460 47.28 1.28 -2.55
CA GLU A 460 48.21 0.22 -2.19
C GLU A 460 49.60 0.73 -1.74
N ASN A 461 50.19 0.01 -0.79
CA ASN A 461 51.62 -0.23 -0.59
C ASN A 461 52.63 0.92 -0.74
N SER A 462 53.11 1.44 0.40
CA SER A 462 54.56 1.45 0.72
C SER A 462 54.82 1.79 2.20
N SER A 463 55.94 1.28 2.72
CA SER A 463 56.40 1.35 4.11
C SER A 463 57.83 1.95 4.17
N PRO A 464 58.42 2.28 5.34
CA PRO A 464 57.89 2.44 6.72
C PRO A 464 58.35 3.78 7.40
N THR A 465 58.01 3.99 8.69
CA THR A 465 58.96 4.29 9.83
C THR A 465 58.37 5.20 10.94
N SER A 466 58.66 4.86 12.21
CA SER A 466 58.61 5.66 13.47
C SER A 466 57.31 6.23 14.06
N THR A 467 57.07 5.85 15.32
CA THR A 467 56.24 6.45 16.40
C THR A 467 56.95 7.69 17.04
N PRO A 468 56.36 8.48 18.00
CA PRO A 468 55.19 8.18 18.86
C PRO A 468 54.16 9.31 19.17
N GLU A 469 53.04 8.88 19.77
CA GLU A 469 52.21 9.50 20.83
C GLU A 469 51.80 11.00 20.81
N THR A 470 50.48 11.26 20.78
CA THR A 470 49.80 12.23 21.67
C THR A 470 48.33 11.81 21.87
N SER A 471 47.67 12.26 22.96
CA SER A 471 46.51 11.61 23.58
C SER A 471 45.20 12.43 23.63
N THR A 472 44.11 11.76 24.03
CA THR A 472 42.77 12.26 24.48
C THR A 472 41.74 12.67 23.42
N PRO A 473 40.42 12.63 23.74
CA PRO A 473 39.70 11.58 24.45
C PRO A 473 38.45 11.06 23.68
N ALA A 474 37.96 9.88 24.04
CA ALA A 474 36.76 9.30 23.43
C ALA A 474 35.45 9.89 23.98
N ASN A 475 34.48 10.16 23.10
CA ASN A 475 33.08 10.37 23.45
C ASN A 475 32.25 9.25 22.82
N ASN A 476 31.74 8.33 23.65
CA ASN A 476 30.82 7.27 23.21
C ASN A 476 29.41 7.82 23.03
N CYS A 477 28.79 7.55 21.89
CA CYS A 477 27.34 7.51 21.73
C CYS A 477 27.01 6.64 20.51
N ASP A 478 26.85 5.32 20.73
CA ASP A 478 26.53 4.37 19.66
C ASP A 478 25.06 4.46 19.25
N SER A 479 24.80 4.98 18.06
CA SER A 479 23.54 4.77 17.33
C SER A 479 23.73 3.64 16.31
N LEU A 480 23.23 2.46 16.62
CA LEU A 480 23.59 1.22 15.92
C LEU A 480 22.82 1.07 14.60
N ILE A 481 23.52 1.29 13.47
CA ILE A 481 23.02 1.01 12.11
C ILE A 481 23.36 -0.44 11.74
N TYR A 482 22.38 -1.33 11.83
CA TYR A 482 22.58 -2.76 11.59
C TYR A 482 22.47 -3.15 10.10
N GLU A 483 23.61 -3.31 9.42
CA GLU A 483 23.66 -3.96 8.11
C GLU A 483 23.59 -5.49 8.24
N CYS A 484 22.46 -6.11 7.87
CA CYS A 484 22.37 -7.57 7.73
C CYS A 484 22.24 -7.98 6.26
N ARG A 485 22.96 -9.05 5.87
CA ARG A 485 23.00 -9.59 4.49
C ARG A 485 22.36 -10.97 4.48
N THR A 486 21.43 -11.22 3.55
CA THR A 486 20.72 -12.50 3.40
C THR A 486 21.69 -13.69 3.30
N PRO A 487 21.50 -14.78 4.08
CA PRO A 487 22.35 -15.97 4.03
C PRO A 487 22.21 -16.74 2.70
N MET A 488 23.14 -17.65 2.43
CA MET A 488 23.17 -18.44 1.19
C MET A 488 22.48 -19.80 1.34
N SER A 489 21.60 -20.11 0.38
CA SER A 489 21.26 -21.50 0.01
C SER A 489 22.41 -22.11 -0.81
N GLU A 490 22.87 -23.30 -0.47
CA GLU A 490 23.89 -24.01 -1.25
C GLU A 490 23.31 -24.52 -2.58
N GLY A 491 23.62 -23.81 -3.67
CA GLY A 491 23.21 -24.16 -5.02
C GLY A 491 24.29 -23.84 -6.04
N LYS A 492 24.42 -24.68 -7.08
CA LYS A 492 25.47 -24.54 -8.10
C LYS A 492 25.42 -23.15 -8.76
N LYS A 493 26.54 -22.42 -8.70
CA LYS A 493 26.70 -21.07 -9.25
C LYS A 493 26.34 -21.02 -10.75
N LYS A 494 25.21 -20.38 -11.09
CA LYS A 494 24.88 -19.96 -12.46
C LYS A 494 25.21 -18.47 -12.62
N LEU A 495 25.98 -18.14 -13.67
CA LEU A 495 26.31 -16.77 -14.03
C LEU A 495 25.07 -16.05 -14.60
N PHE A 496 24.46 -15.17 -13.81
CA PHE A 496 23.34 -14.34 -14.26
C PHE A 496 23.84 -13.08 -14.98
N LYS A 497 23.60 -12.98 -16.30
CA LYS A 497 23.66 -11.69 -17.00
C LYS A 497 22.62 -10.74 -16.40
N ARG A 498 23.00 -9.47 -16.15
CA ARG A 498 22.09 -8.41 -15.69
C ARG A 498 21.01 -8.16 -16.77
N ARG A 499 19.72 -8.15 -16.39
CA ARG A 499 18.55 -8.10 -17.32
C ARG A 499 17.43 -7.17 -16.83
N ASN A 500 17.74 -5.92 -16.50
CA ASN A 500 16.74 -4.93 -16.05
C ASN A 500 16.55 -3.73 -17.03
N MET A 501 17.12 -3.77 -18.24
CA MET A 501 16.99 -2.64 -19.20
C MET A 501 15.56 -2.40 -19.72
N SER A 502 14.76 -3.46 -19.90
CA SER A 502 13.41 -3.35 -20.47
C SER A 502 12.33 -2.86 -19.48
N ILE A 503 12.72 -2.33 -18.32
CA ILE A 503 11.81 -1.65 -17.38
C ILE A 503 11.79 -0.13 -17.68
N TYR A 504 12.90 0.40 -18.20
CA TYR A 504 13.09 1.84 -18.45
C TYR A 504 12.81 2.20 -19.91
N ASN A 505 13.13 1.32 -20.86
CA ASN A 505 12.84 1.54 -22.27
C ASN A 505 11.48 0.93 -22.65
N VAL A 506 10.42 1.75 -22.61
CA VAL A 506 9.27 1.62 -23.53
C VAL A 506 9.45 2.70 -24.59
N SER A 507 10.22 2.39 -25.62
CA SER A 507 10.33 3.26 -26.80
C SER A 507 9.00 3.22 -27.55
N GLU A 508 8.35 4.39 -27.65
CA GLU A 508 7.30 4.65 -28.63
C GLU A 508 7.95 4.69 -30.01
N ASP A 509 7.54 3.80 -30.92
CA ASP A 509 7.74 3.98 -32.36
C ASP A 509 6.64 3.23 -33.11
N GLY A 510 5.62 3.99 -33.50
CA GLY A 510 4.43 3.56 -34.24
C GLY A 510 4.31 4.21 -35.62
N SER A 511 5.42 4.69 -36.16
CA SER A 511 5.60 5.22 -37.52
C SER A 511 7.04 4.92 -37.96
N SER A 512 7.36 4.60 -39.22
CA SER A 512 6.61 4.78 -40.47
C SER A 512 6.97 3.71 -41.53
N SER A 513 6.40 3.86 -42.72
CA SER A 513 7.00 3.47 -44.02
C SER A 513 7.48 2.02 -44.19
N ALA A 514 6.62 1.21 -44.81
CA ALA A 514 7.07 0.04 -45.56
C ALA A 514 7.75 0.47 -46.87
N GLU A 515 8.93 -0.06 -47.15
CA GLU A 515 9.50 -0.10 -48.51
C GLU A 515 9.46 -1.53 -49.08
N THR A 516 9.40 -1.60 -50.40
CA THR A 516 8.93 -2.76 -51.17
C THR A 516 10.00 -3.74 -51.62
N SER A 517 9.67 -5.03 -51.59
CA SER A 517 10.01 -6.00 -52.65
C SER A 517 9.06 -7.20 -52.54
N VAL A 518 8.61 -7.95 -53.55
CA VAL A 518 8.64 -7.98 -55.04
C VAL A 518 7.78 -9.22 -55.39
N LEU A 519 6.85 -9.14 -56.38
CA LEU A 519 6.00 -10.25 -56.93
C LEU A 519 4.93 -10.85 -55.96
N ASP A 520 3.66 -11.09 -56.34
CA ASP A 520 3.11 -11.63 -57.59
C ASP A 520 1.80 -10.94 -58.07
N GLU A 521 1.30 -11.35 -59.24
CA GLU A 521 0.17 -10.78 -59.99
C GLU A 521 -1.22 -11.18 -59.44
N ASP A 522 -2.21 -10.25 -59.43
CA ASP A 522 -3.34 -10.29 -60.40
C ASP A 522 -4.30 -9.07 -60.30
N SER A 523 -5.12 -8.87 -61.35
CA SER A 523 -5.97 -7.70 -61.65
C SER A 523 -7.47 -7.82 -61.20
N PRO A 524 -8.41 -6.87 -61.46
CA PRO A 524 -8.30 -5.44 -61.79
C PRO A 524 -9.34 -4.46 -61.12
N SER A 525 -9.03 -3.16 -61.19
CA SER A 525 -9.94 -2.01 -61.45
C SER A 525 -11.17 -1.65 -60.58
N SER A 526 -11.19 -0.40 -60.11
CA SER A 526 -12.33 0.52 -60.27
C SER A 526 -11.83 1.98 -60.33
N LYS A 527 -12.42 2.82 -61.19
CA LYS A 527 -12.01 4.21 -61.46
C LYS A 527 -13.02 5.19 -60.87
N TYR A 528 -12.57 6.27 -60.24
CA TYR A 528 -13.28 7.56 -60.25
C TYR A 528 -12.27 8.73 -60.29
N THR A 529 -12.57 9.75 -61.08
CA THR A 529 -11.59 10.79 -61.50
C THR A 529 -12.23 12.19 -61.52
N ARG A 530 -11.55 13.21 -60.95
CA ARG A 530 -11.84 14.68 -61.08
C ARG A 530 -13.23 15.11 -60.56
N VAL A 531 -13.60 16.37 -60.27
CA VAL A 531 -13.05 17.76 -60.39
C VAL A 531 -13.24 18.44 -59.00
N GLY A 532 -12.51 19.45 -58.52
CA GLY A 532 -11.39 20.26 -59.02
C GLY A 532 -11.16 21.50 -58.11
N SER A 533 -10.70 22.63 -58.65
CA SER A 533 -10.42 23.89 -57.94
C SER A 533 -11.46 25.00 -58.20
N LEU A 534 -11.76 25.84 -57.21
CA LEU A 534 -12.12 27.26 -57.40
C LEU A 534 -11.84 28.07 -56.12
N SER A 535 -11.26 29.26 -56.30
CA SER A 535 -10.96 30.29 -55.30
C SER A 535 -11.93 31.47 -55.41
N LEU A 536 -11.73 32.51 -54.58
CA LEU A 536 -12.50 33.77 -54.34
C LEU A 536 -13.17 33.72 -52.94
N ASP A 537 -12.98 34.67 -52.02
CA ASP A 537 -12.14 35.89 -51.98
C ASP A 537 -11.48 36.02 -50.58
#